data_AF-A0A4Z0QZN8-F1
#
_entry.id   AF-A0A4Z0QZN8-F1
#
_cell.length_a   1.000
_cell.length_b   1.000
_cell.length_c   1.000
_cell.angle_alpha   90.00
_cell.angle_beta   90.00
_cell.angle_gamma   90.00
#
_symmetry.space_group_name_H-M   'P 1'
#
loop_
_entity.id
_entity.type
_entity.pdbx_description
1 polymer ?
#
loop_
_entity_poly.entity_id
_entity_poly.type
_entity_poly.pdbx_seq_one_letter_code
_entity_poly.pdbx_strand_id
1 'polypeptide(L)'
;MSENSIYGYNAIIREYTNYPPGLRLLFNGEHGWGADTAPNAGDLLTDEPLMLVLNRRRLQGWNEKSSIPAVIIGAPFVHYRKLRQIEKDIAAVGTVAFPAHATELMDSVFDIDGYCKLLLSLPIEFHPITICLHADDLARKKDVIYKKYGFNIVTAGPKYVPGFEFVQKFYEILRSHKYATSNQVGSYSFYAVEMGIPFFVLGEPVVMENSGDRSAPAKFSFLDHPMGVFVTEMFQGPTQVISEEQKTFVEEELGVHDCLSGPELRQLLLESNNRAIQAYQEFLQTGQGKVEDKIATCRKLVNYFQSSGEKDKLLQYILKSFEYAIPRAEYCCQLGYYFLNAKQYEQGAFWYKLATQLEEPISSSMTYILNIQLCVCYDRLGKPELAYEHNEIARNACPGDSQVLHNKKYLERMLGIGSPEKKEIVHEK
;
A
#
# COMPACT_ATOMS: atom_id res chain seq x y z
N MET A 1 3.51 6.52 2.95
CA MET A 1 2.51 5.46 3.13
C MET A 1 3.26 4.18 3.47
N SER A 2 2.79 3.35 4.39
CA SER A 2 3.46 2.07 4.71
C SER A 2 3.37 1.10 3.53
N GLU A 3 4.39 0.26 3.30
CA GLU A 3 4.39 -0.78 2.27
C GLU A 3 3.14 -1.70 2.35
N ASN A 4 2.62 -1.95 3.55
CA ASN A 4 1.38 -2.70 3.78
C ASN A 4 0.07 -2.05 3.25
N SER A 5 0.13 -0.92 2.56
CA SER A 5 -1.02 -0.30 1.87
C SER A 5 -1.23 -0.80 0.43
N ILE A 6 -0.37 -1.70 -0.05
CA ILE A 6 -0.52 -2.33 -1.37
C ILE A 6 -1.88 -3.03 -1.45
N TYR A 7 -2.63 -2.70 -2.50
CA TYR A 7 -3.96 -3.20 -2.84
C TYR A 7 -5.02 -3.11 -1.72
N GLY A 8 -4.79 -2.27 -0.70
CA GLY A 8 -5.71 -2.13 0.43
C GLY A 8 -5.53 -3.15 1.55
N TYR A 9 -4.42 -3.90 1.56
CA TYR A 9 -4.16 -4.98 2.54
C TYR A 9 -4.34 -4.52 3.99
N ASN A 10 -3.79 -3.37 4.35
CA ASN A 10 -3.99 -2.77 5.68
C ASN A 10 -5.47 -2.57 6.04
N ALA A 11 -6.31 -2.09 5.12
CA ALA A 11 -7.73 -1.88 5.38
C ALA A 11 -8.45 -3.21 5.60
N ILE A 12 -8.13 -4.22 4.77
CA ILE A 12 -8.69 -5.57 4.89
C ILE A 12 -8.31 -6.21 6.23
N ILE A 13 -7.02 -6.17 6.61
CA ILE A 13 -6.56 -6.76 7.87
C ILE A 13 -7.21 -6.06 9.07
N ARG A 14 -7.34 -4.72 9.03
CA ARG A 14 -8.04 -3.98 10.09
C ARG A 14 -9.49 -4.41 10.24
N GLU A 15 -10.19 -4.56 9.13
CA GLU A 15 -11.60 -5.01 9.13
C GLU A 15 -11.72 -6.45 9.61
N TYR A 16 -10.93 -7.38 9.03
CA TYR A 16 -10.95 -8.79 9.37
C TYR A 16 -10.67 -9.05 10.85
N THR A 17 -9.76 -8.29 11.44
CA THR A 17 -9.39 -8.43 12.85
C THR A 17 -10.22 -7.54 13.78
N ASN A 18 -11.11 -6.69 13.28
CA ASN A 18 -11.75 -5.61 14.05
C ASN A 18 -10.70 -4.84 14.91
N TYR A 19 -9.61 -4.44 14.25
CA TYR A 19 -8.45 -3.84 14.92
C TYR A 19 -8.80 -2.45 15.49
N PRO A 20 -8.28 -2.07 16.67
CA PRO A 20 -8.55 -0.77 17.24
C PRO A 20 -8.29 0.39 16.26
N PRO A 21 -9.28 1.29 16.04
CA PRO A 21 -9.10 2.45 15.17
C PRO A 21 -7.93 3.32 15.62
N GLY A 22 -7.15 3.83 14.67
CA GLY A 22 -6.00 4.69 14.95
C GLY A 22 -4.75 3.95 15.41
N LEU A 23 -4.87 2.82 16.12
CA LEU A 23 -3.71 2.06 16.60
C LEU A 23 -2.91 1.51 15.42
N ARG A 24 -1.58 1.66 15.49
CA ARG A 24 -0.66 1.19 14.45
C ARG A 24 -0.61 -0.34 14.40
N LEU A 25 -0.64 -0.88 13.19
CA LEU A 25 -0.34 -2.29 12.91
C LEU A 25 1.19 -2.43 12.76
N LEU A 26 1.80 -3.28 13.59
CA LEU A 26 3.25 -3.57 13.53
C LEU A 26 3.46 -4.99 13.01
N PHE A 27 3.44 -5.12 11.68
CA PHE A 27 3.73 -6.38 11.00
C PHE A 27 4.35 -6.11 9.63
N ASN A 28 5.08 -7.08 9.10
CA ASN A 28 5.37 -7.20 7.67
C ASN A 28 4.53 -8.34 7.08
N GLY A 29 4.14 -8.25 5.82
CA GLY A 29 3.29 -9.28 5.24
C GLY A 29 3.42 -9.41 3.73
N GLU A 30 3.17 -10.61 3.24
CA GLU A 30 3.26 -10.92 1.82
C GLU A 30 2.13 -10.25 1.03
N HIS A 31 2.43 -9.72 -0.16
CA HIS A 31 1.48 -8.97 -0.99
C HIS A 31 0.89 -9.78 -2.17
N GLY A 32 1.15 -11.08 -2.20
CA GLY A 32 0.69 -11.97 -3.26
C GLY A 32 1.34 -13.33 -3.18
N TRP A 33 0.87 -14.24 -4.03
CA TRP A 33 1.46 -15.56 -4.17
C TRP A 33 2.83 -15.49 -4.86
N GLY A 34 3.79 -16.27 -4.36
CA GLY A 34 5.12 -16.43 -4.95
C GLY A 34 5.44 -17.91 -5.17
N ALA A 35 6.07 -18.22 -6.29
CA ALA A 35 6.44 -19.59 -6.66
C ALA A 35 7.51 -20.17 -5.73
N ASP A 36 8.46 -19.35 -5.25
CA ASP A 36 9.48 -19.80 -4.32
C ASP A 36 8.93 -20.11 -2.94
N THR A 37 9.56 -21.06 -2.26
CA THR A 37 9.33 -21.31 -0.82
C THR A 37 10.12 -20.34 0.04
N ALA A 38 11.29 -19.89 -0.42
CA ALA A 38 12.13 -18.94 0.30
C ALA A 38 11.45 -17.56 0.41
N PRO A 39 11.53 -16.89 1.57
CA PRO A 39 11.05 -15.52 1.73
C PRO A 39 11.66 -14.58 0.70
N ASN A 40 10.92 -13.53 0.32
CA ASN A 40 11.50 -12.51 -0.53
C ASN A 40 12.63 -11.80 0.24
N ALA A 41 13.71 -11.46 -0.46
CA ALA A 41 14.85 -10.80 0.19
C ALA A 41 14.45 -9.46 0.84
N GLY A 42 13.48 -8.74 0.27
CA GLY A 42 12.91 -7.54 0.88
C GLY A 42 12.20 -7.80 2.21
N ASP A 43 11.42 -8.88 2.31
CA ASP A 43 10.72 -9.25 3.55
C ASP A 43 11.71 -9.58 4.68
N LEU A 44 12.85 -10.18 4.35
CA LEU A 44 13.91 -10.50 5.33
C LEU A 44 14.62 -9.26 5.90
N LEU A 45 14.44 -8.09 5.30
CA LEU A 45 14.98 -6.82 5.81
C LEU A 45 14.05 -6.16 6.84
N THR A 46 12.88 -6.75 7.11
CA THR A 46 11.91 -6.16 8.03
C THR A 46 12.43 -6.07 9.46
N ASP A 47 12.03 -4.99 10.14
CA ASP A 47 12.23 -4.77 11.57
C ASP A 47 10.90 -4.73 12.34
N GLU A 48 9.80 -5.12 11.69
CA GLU A 48 8.49 -5.30 12.30
C GLU A 48 8.43 -6.61 13.11
N PRO A 49 7.68 -6.66 14.22
CA PRO A 49 7.77 -7.74 15.21
C PRO A 49 7.02 -9.02 14.82
N LEU A 50 6.29 -9.01 13.71
CA LEU A 50 5.48 -10.14 13.26
C LEU A 50 5.47 -10.19 11.73
N MET A 51 5.65 -11.39 11.18
CA MET A 51 5.46 -11.66 9.75
C MET A 51 4.12 -12.35 9.51
N LEU A 52 3.37 -11.86 8.54
CA LEU A 52 2.10 -12.45 8.09
C LEU A 52 2.33 -13.13 6.74
N VAL A 53 2.26 -14.45 6.73
CA VAL A 53 2.46 -15.28 5.53
C VAL A 53 1.13 -15.85 5.02
N LEU A 54 1.07 -16.17 3.73
CA LEU A 54 -0.17 -16.63 3.11
C LEU A 54 -0.51 -18.09 3.44
N ASN A 55 0.48 -18.97 3.53
CA ASN A 55 0.23 -20.42 3.64
C ASN A 55 1.35 -21.17 4.38
N ARG A 56 1.17 -22.48 4.58
CA ARG A 56 2.12 -23.35 5.31
C ARG A 56 3.51 -23.41 4.67
N ARG A 57 3.57 -23.47 3.34
CA ARG A 57 4.83 -23.54 2.58
C ARG A 57 5.66 -22.27 2.83
N ARG A 58 5.02 -21.11 2.78
CA ARG A 58 5.66 -19.82 3.08
C ARG A 58 6.05 -19.68 4.55
N LEU A 59 5.23 -20.19 5.48
CA LEU A 59 5.58 -20.24 6.91
C LEU A 59 6.85 -21.07 7.16
N GLN A 60 6.95 -22.25 6.52
CA GLN A 60 8.15 -23.09 6.63
C GLN A 60 9.39 -22.34 6.12
N GLY A 61 9.32 -21.78 4.91
CA GLY A 61 10.44 -21.03 4.34
C GLY A 61 10.87 -19.83 5.19
N TRP A 62 9.91 -19.13 5.83
CA TRP A 62 10.22 -18.06 6.76
C TRP A 62 10.99 -18.53 7.98
N ASN A 63 10.50 -19.59 8.65
CA ASN A 63 11.11 -20.12 9.87
C ASN A 63 12.53 -20.68 9.64
N GLU A 64 12.88 -21.04 8.41
CA GLU A 64 14.24 -21.45 8.05
C GLU A 64 15.23 -20.29 7.92
N LYS A 65 14.73 -19.06 7.70
CA LYS A 65 15.56 -17.88 7.35
C LYS A 65 15.49 -16.74 8.34
N SER A 66 14.44 -16.67 9.16
CA SER A 66 14.19 -15.56 10.08
C SER A 66 13.83 -16.07 11.47
N SER A 67 14.26 -15.31 12.49
CA SER A 67 13.86 -15.50 13.89
C SER A 67 12.65 -14.65 14.28
N ILE A 68 12.19 -13.75 13.41
CA ILE A 68 10.98 -12.96 13.63
C ILE A 68 9.77 -13.93 13.61
N PRO A 69 8.90 -13.92 14.63
CA PRO A 69 7.72 -14.76 14.64
C PRO A 69 6.85 -14.56 13.40
N ALA A 70 6.28 -15.66 12.88
CA ALA A 70 5.39 -15.62 11.72
C ALA A 70 4.11 -16.43 11.95
N VAL A 71 3.03 -16.01 11.31
CA VAL A 71 1.74 -16.73 11.31
C VAL A 71 1.06 -16.72 9.95
N ILE A 72 0.25 -17.74 9.72
CA ILE A 72 -0.55 -17.86 8.50
C ILE A 72 -1.79 -16.98 8.64
N ILE A 73 -1.90 -15.99 7.77
CA ILE A 73 -3.08 -15.14 7.67
C ILE A 73 -4.01 -15.56 6.55
N GLY A 74 -3.56 -16.37 5.59
CA GLY A 74 -4.28 -16.57 4.34
C GLY A 74 -4.31 -15.30 3.49
N ALA A 75 -4.82 -15.40 2.26
CA ALA A 75 -4.87 -14.25 1.38
C ALA A 75 -5.93 -13.21 1.83
N PRO A 76 -5.55 -11.94 2.08
CA PRO A 76 -6.51 -10.91 2.51
C PRO A 76 -7.69 -10.71 1.56
N PHE A 77 -7.50 -10.83 0.26
CA PHE A 77 -8.60 -10.73 -0.71
C PHE A 77 -9.71 -11.75 -0.44
N VAL A 78 -9.37 -12.97 -0.02
CA VAL A 78 -10.34 -14.00 0.35
C VAL A 78 -11.13 -13.57 1.59
N HIS A 79 -10.48 -12.96 2.59
CA HIS A 79 -11.18 -12.40 3.76
C HIS A 79 -12.16 -11.32 3.37
N TYR A 80 -11.74 -10.38 2.53
CA TYR A 80 -12.61 -9.31 2.02
C TYR A 80 -13.83 -9.89 1.30
N ARG A 81 -13.63 -10.90 0.44
CA ARG A 81 -14.67 -11.60 -0.33
C ARG A 81 -15.67 -12.30 0.59
N LYS A 82 -15.16 -13.12 1.52
CA LYS A 82 -15.98 -13.92 2.44
C LYS A 82 -16.80 -13.05 3.39
N LEU A 83 -16.20 -12.00 3.96
CA LEU A 83 -16.91 -11.05 4.84
C LEU A 83 -18.09 -10.36 4.13
N ARG A 84 -17.98 -10.15 2.82
CA ARG A 84 -19.00 -9.50 2.00
C ARG A 84 -19.88 -10.48 1.21
N GLN A 85 -19.65 -11.78 1.35
CA GLN A 85 -20.37 -12.83 0.60
C GLN A 85 -20.37 -12.56 -0.91
N ILE A 86 -19.22 -12.15 -1.44
CA ILE A 86 -19.08 -11.90 -2.87
C ILE A 86 -19.00 -13.26 -3.60
N GLU A 87 -19.95 -13.46 -4.48
CA GLU A 87 -20.09 -14.65 -5.33
C GLU A 87 -20.08 -14.24 -6.80
N LYS A 88 -19.82 -15.21 -7.67
CA LYS A 88 -19.93 -15.05 -9.13
C LYS A 88 -21.36 -14.69 -9.52
N ASP A 89 -21.51 -13.73 -10.43
CA ASP A 89 -22.82 -13.30 -10.88
C ASP A 89 -23.49 -14.37 -11.75
N ILE A 90 -24.81 -14.54 -11.58
CA ILE A 90 -25.62 -15.41 -12.43
C ILE A 90 -25.59 -14.92 -13.89
N ALA A 91 -25.48 -13.61 -14.07
CA ALA A 91 -25.37 -12.95 -15.38
C ALA A 91 -23.92 -12.86 -15.90
N ALA A 92 -22.96 -13.53 -15.26
CA ALA A 92 -21.57 -13.50 -15.70
C ALA A 92 -21.43 -13.97 -17.15
N VAL A 93 -20.58 -13.30 -17.93
CA VAL A 93 -20.37 -13.58 -19.37
C VAL A 93 -18.89 -13.52 -19.74
N GLY A 94 -18.50 -14.29 -20.74
CA GLY A 94 -17.17 -14.21 -21.33
C GLY A 94 -16.02 -14.51 -20.37
N THR A 95 -14.84 -14.00 -20.73
CA THR A 95 -13.58 -14.26 -20.03
C THR A 95 -12.88 -12.95 -19.71
N VAL A 96 -12.39 -12.82 -18.48
CA VAL A 96 -11.43 -11.77 -18.13
C VAL A 96 -10.00 -12.30 -18.29
N ALA A 97 -9.20 -11.62 -19.10
CA ALA A 97 -7.77 -11.88 -19.22
C ALA A 97 -6.99 -10.91 -18.32
N PHE A 98 -6.05 -11.44 -17.54
CA PHE A 98 -5.13 -10.68 -16.68
C PHE A 98 -3.70 -10.84 -17.20
N PRO A 99 -3.29 -10.14 -18.27
CA PRO A 99 -1.93 -10.28 -18.79
C PRO A 99 -0.88 -10.02 -17.69
N ALA A 100 0.25 -10.71 -17.77
CA ALA A 100 1.38 -10.45 -16.89
C ALA A 100 1.76 -8.97 -16.92
N HIS A 101 1.90 -8.37 -15.74
CA HIS A 101 1.92 -6.92 -15.60
C HIS A 101 3.26 -6.39 -15.11
N ALA A 102 3.52 -5.14 -15.46
CA ALA A 102 4.64 -4.38 -14.93
C ALA A 102 4.36 -3.81 -13.53
N THR A 103 5.44 -3.57 -12.79
CA THR A 103 5.46 -2.65 -11.65
C THR A 103 6.43 -1.51 -11.94
N GLU A 104 6.53 -0.50 -11.06
CA GLU A 104 7.47 0.61 -11.22
C GLU A 104 8.90 0.17 -11.60
N LEU A 105 9.41 -0.91 -10.99
CA LEU A 105 10.78 -1.41 -11.17
C LEU A 105 10.90 -2.70 -11.99
N MET A 106 9.79 -3.25 -12.49
CA MET A 106 9.79 -4.48 -13.28
C MET A 106 8.92 -4.32 -14.52
N ASP A 107 9.39 -4.79 -15.67
CA ASP A 107 8.59 -4.87 -16.89
C ASP A 107 8.29 -6.31 -17.28
N SER A 108 7.04 -6.57 -17.68
CA SER A 108 6.63 -7.85 -18.25
C SER A 108 6.82 -7.82 -19.77
N VAL A 109 7.70 -8.69 -20.28
CA VAL A 109 8.07 -8.73 -21.70
C VAL A 109 7.56 -10.02 -22.33
N PHE A 110 6.69 -9.88 -23.34
CA PHE A 110 6.12 -10.96 -24.15
C PHE A 110 5.49 -10.40 -25.44
N ASP A 111 5.18 -11.26 -26.41
CA ASP A 111 4.49 -10.86 -27.65
C ASP A 111 3.00 -10.57 -27.39
N ILE A 112 2.67 -9.29 -27.18
CA ILE A 112 1.29 -8.86 -26.96
C ILE A 112 0.43 -9.06 -28.22
N ASP A 113 1.00 -8.92 -29.43
CA ASP A 113 0.27 -9.08 -30.69
C ASP A 113 -0.15 -10.54 -30.88
N GLY A 114 0.79 -11.47 -30.70
CA GLY A 114 0.54 -12.90 -30.67
C GLY A 114 -0.46 -13.31 -29.59
N TYR A 115 -0.32 -12.75 -28.38
CA TYR A 115 -1.27 -13.02 -27.29
C TYR A 115 -2.70 -12.57 -27.63
N CYS A 116 -2.88 -11.39 -28.25
CA CYS A 116 -4.19 -10.93 -28.71
C CYS A 116 -4.81 -11.86 -29.74
N LYS A 117 -4.03 -12.36 -30.70
CA LYS A 117 -4.49 -13.35 -31.70
C LYS A 117 -4.93 -14.65 -31.06
N LEU A 118 -4.18 -15.14 -30.05
CA LEU A 118 -4.55 -16.33 -29.30
C LEU A 118 -5.88 -16.15 -28.55
N LEU A 119 -6.07 -15.02 -27.86
CA LEU A 119 -7.34 -14.71 -27.19
C LEU A 119 -8.53 -14.66 -28.17
N LEU A 120 -8.35 -14.07 -29.35
CA LEU A 120 -9.40 -14.05 -30.38
C LEU A 120 -9.69 -15.44 -30.97
N SER A 121 -8.71 -16.34 -30.95
CA SER A 121 -8.86 -17.72 -31.44
C SER A 121 -9.60 -18.65 -30.48
N LEU A 122 -9.89 -18.20 -29.24
CA LEU A 122 -10.62 -19.00 -28.27
C LEU A 122 -12.02 -19.39 -28.80
N PRO A 123 -12.53 -20.59 -28.42
CA PRO A 123 -13.89 -21.01 -28.72
C PRO A 123 -14.95 -19.98 -28.27
N ILE A 124 -16.08 -19.92 -28.99
CA ILE A 124 -17.10 -18.87 -28.83
C ILE A 124 -17.64 -18.75 -27.40
N GLU A 125 -17.67 -19.85 -26.65
CA GLU A 125 -18.10 -19.87 -25.25
C GLU A 125 -17.25 -19.00 -24.32
N PHE A 126 -15.98 -18.76 -24.64
CA PHE A 126 -15.08 -17.92 -23.86
C PHE A 126 -15.26 -16.43 -24.17
N HIS A 127 -15.98 -16.07 -25.23
CA HIS A 127 -16.23 -14.69 -25.62
C HIS A 127 -17.45 -14.09 -24.90
N PRO A 128 -17.49 -12.77 -24.71
CA PRO A 128 -16.48 -11.77 -25.06
C PRO A 128 -15.24 -11.82 -24.15
N ILE A 129 -14.11 -11.27 -24.63
CA ILE A 129 -12.89 -11.14 -23.84
C ILE A 129 -12.73 -9.70 -23.32
N THR A 130 -12.52 -9.56 -22.01
CA THR A 130 -12.15 -8.30 -21.36
C THR A 130 -10.70 -8.37 -20.88
N ILE A 131 -9.88 -7.36 -21.14
CA ILE A 131 -8.51 -7.28 -20.63
C ILE A 131 -8.48 -6.43 -19.36
N CYS A 132 -8.09 -7.03 -18.25
CA CYS A 132 -7.83 -6.30 -17.00
C CYS A 132 -6.34 -5.98 -16.89
N LEU A 133 -5.98 -4.72 -17.09
CA LEU A 133 -4.60 -4.25 -17.00
C LEU A 133 -4.28 -3.62 -15.63
N HIS A 134 -3.05 -3.83 -15.17
CA HIS A 134 -2.51 -3.11 -14.02
C HIS A 134 -2.34 -1.62 -14.36
N ALA A 135 -2.47 -0.74 -13.35
CA ALA A 135 -2.38 0.71 -13.56
C ALA A 135 -1.02 1.15 -14.15
N ASP A 136 0.06 0.44 -13.81
CA ASP A 136 1.40 0.75 -14.33
C ASP A 136 1.51 0.44 -15.84
N ASP A 137 0.86 -0.63 -16.32
CA ASP A 137 0.82 -0.93 -17.76
C ASP A 137 0.00 0.10 -18.54
N LEU A 138 -1.09 0.61 -17.93
CA LEU A 138 -1.86 1.73 -18.49
C LEU A 138 -1.03 3.01 -18.57
N ALA A 139 -0.26 3.32 -17.52
CA ALA A 139 0.66 4.46 -17.53
C ALA A 139 1.74 4.32 -18.62
N ARG A 140 2.16 3.09 -18.93
CA ARG A 140 3.07 2.74 -20.02
C ARG A 140 2.39 2.60 -21.40
N LYS A 141 1.09 2.88 -21.51
CA LYS A 141 0.28 2.80 -22.74
C LYS A 141 0.26 1.41 -23.39
N LYS A 142 0.41 0.34 -22.60
CA LYS A 142 0.31 -1.04 -23.13
C LYS A 142 -1.11 -1.41 -23.58
N ASP A 143 -2.13 -0.65 -23.19
CA ASP A 143 -3.52 -0.82 -23.60
C ASP A 143 -3.77 -0.58 -25.11
N VAL A 144 -2.92 0.21 -25.77
CA VAL A 144 -3.10 0.63 -27.16
C VAL A 144 -3.25 -0.56 -28.11
N ILE A 145 -2.43 -1.59 -27.95
CA ILE A 145 -2.48 -2.77 -28.82
C ILE A 145 -3.73 -3.61 -28.56
N TYR A 146 -4.15 -3.80 -27.31
CA TYR A 146 -5.39 -4.52 -27.01
C TYR A 146 -6.62 -3.80 -27.57
N LYS A 147 -6.65 -2.46 -27.49
CA LYS A 147 -7.71 -1.64 -28.09
C LYS A 147 -7.74 -1.76 -29.62
N LYS A 148 -6.58 -1.87 -30.27
CA LYS A 148 -6.49 -2.10 -31.73
C LYS A 148 -7.15 -3.42 -32.15
N TYR A 149 -7.08 -4.45 -31.30
CA TYR A 149 -7.77 -5.73 -31.50
C TYR A 149 -9.25 -5.71 -31.10
N GLY A 150 -9.76 -4.57 -30.62
CA GLY A 150 -11.17 -4.39 -30.27
C GLY A 150 -11.56 -4.89 -28.87
N PHE A 151 -10.59 -5.21 -28.01
CA PHE A 151 -10.90 -5.66 -26.66
C PHE A 151 -11.40 -4.53 -25.76
N ASN A 152 -12.33 -4.88 -24.86
CA ASN A 152 -12.70 -4.02 -23.74
C ASN A 152 -11.57 -4.02 -22.70
N ILE A 153 -11.19 -2.85 -22.18
CA ILE A 153 -10.08 -2.69 -21.23
C ILE A 153 -10.61 -2.16 -19.90
N VAL A 154 -10.26 -2.85 -18.82
CA VAL A 154 -10.61 -2.48 -17.45
C VAL A 154 -9.36 -2.47 -16.56
N THR A 155 -9.49 -1.90 -15.36
CA THR A 155 -8.43 -1.92 -14.34
C THR A 155 -9.03 -1.94 -12.94
N ALA A 156 -8.40 -2.66 -12.03
CA ALA A 156 -8.73 -2.62 -10.59
C ALA A 156 -8.29 -1.29 -9.94
N GLY A 157 -7.43 -0.51 -10.61
CA GLY A 157 -6.96 0.80 -10.13
C GLY A 157 -5.49 0.77 -9.68
N PRO A 158 -5.05 1.81 -8.96
CA PRO A 158 -3.66 1.97 -8.57
C PRO A 158 -3.23 0.95 -7.51
N LYS A 159 -1.94 0.59 -7.51
CA LYS A 159 -1.33 -0.34 -6.54
C LYS A 159 -1.50 0.13 -5.10
N TYR A 160 -1.30 1.42 -4.83
CA TYR A 160 -1.40 1.98 -3.48
C TYR A 160 -2.76 2.64 -3.28
N VAL A 161 -3.57 2.05 -2.40
CA VAL A 161 -4.89 2.59 -2.02
C VAL A 161 -5.05 2.58 -0.50
N PRO A 162 -5.72 3.59 0.09
CA PRO A 162 -5.88 3.67 1.54
C PRO A 162 -6.96 2.71 2.07
N GLY A 163 -7.93 2.32 1.24
CA GLY A 163 -9.10 1.55 1.62
C GLY A 163 -9.29 0.30 0.77
N PHE A 164 -10.52 0.08 0.34
CA PHE A 164 -10.95 -1.13 -0.37
C PHE A 164 -11.05 -0.94 -1.90
N GLU A 165 -10.66 0.22 -2.42
CA GLU A 165 -10.95 0.63 -3.80
C GLU A 165 -10.44 -0.37 -4.84
N PHE A 166 -9.23 -0.90 -4.63
CA PHE A 166 -8.63 -1.88 -5.53
C PHE A 166 -9.33 -3.24 -5.43
N VAL A 167 -9.43 -3.81 -4.22
CA VAL A 167 -10.02 -5.14 -4.01
C VAL A 167 -11.49 -5.19 -4.40
N GLN A 168 -12.23 -4.10 -4.18
CA GLN A 168 -13.62 -3.95 -4.60
C GLN A 168 -13.73 -4.05 -6.12
N LYS A 169 -13.00 -3.20 -6.86
CA LYS A 169 -13.02 -3.21 -8.32
C LYS A 169 -12.50 -4.53 -8.89
N PHE A 170 -11.48 -5.11 -8.28
CA PHE A 170 -10.96 -6.42 -8.66
C PHE A 170 -12.08 -7.48 -8.63
N TYR A 171 -12.82 -7.58 -7.53
CA TYR A 171 -13.92 -8.54 -7.43
C TYR A 171 -15.14 -8.17 -8.29
N GLU A 172 -15.44 -6.89 -8.51
CA GLU A 172 -16.48 -6.45 -9.47
C GLU A 172 -16.15 -6.90 -10.90
N ILE A 173 -14.89 -6.76 -11.31
CA ILE A 173 -14.40 -7.27 -12.59
C ILE A 173 -14.51 -8.80 -12.60
N LEU A 174 -13.94 -9.47 -11.61
CA LEU A 174 -13.85 -10.93 -11.61
C LEU A 174 -15.24 -11.60 -11.59
N ARG A 175 -16.15 -11.15 -10.73
CA ARG A 175 -17.48 -11.77 -10.56
C ARG A 175 -18.39 -11.68 -11.77
N SER A 176 -18.15 -10.72 -12.66
CA SER A 176 -18.96 -10.51 -13.87
C SER A 176 -18.53 -11.39 -15.06
N HIS A 177 -17.50 -12.23 -14.89
CA HIS A 177 -16.97 -13.09 -15.96
C HIS A 177 -17.14 -14.59 -15.63
N LYS A 178 -17.40 -15.40 -16.66
CA LYS A 178 -17.58 -16.85 -16.49
C LYS A 178 -16.25 -17.58 -16.29
N TYR A 179 -15.20 -17.08 -16.95
CA TYR A 179 -13.86 -17.66 -16.97
C TYR A 179 -12.82 -16.56 -16.71
N ALA A 180 -11.63 -16.97 -16.31
CA ALA A 180 -10.46 -16.10 -16.21
C ALA A 180 -9.27 -16.72 -16.94
N THR A 181 -8.39 -15.89 -17.49
CA THR A 181 -7.16 -16.37 -18.14
C THR A 181 -6.00 -15.41 -17.97
N SER A 182 -4.80 -15.87 -18.24
CA SER A 182 -3.58 -15.07 -18.33
C SER A 182 -2.51 -15.81 -19.12
N ASN A 183 -1.46 -15.11 -19.56
CA ASN A 183 -0.23 -15.71 -20.06
C ASN A 183 0.75 -16.15 -18.96
N GLN A 184 0.36 -15.99 -17.69
CA GLN A 184 1.15 -16.41 -16.54
C GLN A 184 0.26 -16.69 -15.32
N VAL A 185 0.75 -17.47 -14.37
CA VAL A 185 0.11 -17.65 -13.06
C VAL A 185 0.48 -16.47 -12.14
N GLY A 186 -0.49 -16.00 -11.35
CA GLY A 186 -0.28 -15.01 -10.29
C GLY A 186 -1.46 -15.02 -9.32
N SER A 187 -1.47 -14.19 -8.28
CA SER A 187 -2.53 -14.24 -7.24
C SER A 187 -3.96 -14.20 -7.79
N TYR A 188 -4.19 -13.49 -8.91
CA TYR A 188 -5.50 -13.42 -9.55
C TYR A 188 -6.02 -14.77 -10.06
N SER A 189 -5.15 -15.71 -10.44
CA SER A 189 -5.58 -17.05 -10.88
C SER A 189 -6.19 -17.81 -9.72
N PHE A 190 -5.59 -17.69 -8.55
CA PHE A 190 -6.03 -18.37 -7.34
C PHE A 190 -7.31 -17.73 -6.80
N TYR A 191 -7.43 -16.41 -6.84
CA TYR A 191 -8.68 -15.74 -6.47
C TYR A 191 -9.84 -16.08 -7.39
N ALA A 192 -9.60 -16.31 -8.69
CA ALA A 192 -10.61 -16.79 -9.62
C ALA A 192 -11.10 -18.19 -9.24
N VAL A 193 -10.18 -19.13 -9.07
CA VAL A 193 -10.49 -20.52 -8.72
C VAL A 193 -11.18 -20.63 -7.36
N GLU A 194 -10.71 -19.91 -6.34
CA GLU A 194 -11.30 -19.89 -5.00
C GLU A 194 -12.75 -19.37 -5.00
N MET A 195 -13.08 -18.45 -5.91
CA MET A 195 -14.45 -17.94 -6.09
C MET A 195 -15.31 -18.84 -7.01
N GLY A 196 -14.78 -19.93 -7.54
CA GLY A 196 -15.51 -20.84 -8.44
C GLY A 196 -15.55 -20.37 -9.91
N ILE A 197 -14.55 -19.60 -10.34
CA ILE A 197 -14.32 -19.23 -11.74
C ILE A 197 -13.18 -20.09 -12.31
N PRO A 198 -13.43 -20.91 -13.36
CA PRO A 198 -12.37 -21.63 -14.04
C PRO A 198 -11.31 -20.68 -14.58
N PHE A 199 -10.06 -20.99 -14.26
CA PHE A 199 -8.89 -20.25 -14.73
C PHE A 199 -8.04 -21.13 -15.63
N PHE A 200 -7.41 -20.51 -16.64
CA PHE A 200 -6.40 -21.19 -17.46
C PHE A 200 -5.28 -20.26 -17.92
N VAL A 201 -4.10 -20.84 -18.13
CA VAL A 201 -2.95 -20.21 -18.77
C VAL A 201 -3.03 -20.37 -20.29
N LEU A 202 -2.89 -19.26 -21.01
CA LEU A 202 -2.84 -19.19 -22.46
C LEU A 202 -1.75 -18.19 -22.89
N GLY A 203 -0.89 -18.57 -23.81
CA GLY A 203 0.15 -17.68 -24.35
C GLY A 203 1.56 -18.19 -24.05
N GLU A 204 2.54 -17.43 -24.52
CA GLU A 204 3.95 -17.74 -24.33
C GLU A 204 4.42 -17.36 -22.92
N PRO A 205 5.46 -18.04 -22.40
CA PRO A 205 6.08 -17.66 -21.13
C PRO A 205 6.55 -16.21 -21.11
N VAL A 206 6.36 -15.56 -19.96
CA VAL A 206 6.74 -14.17 -19.74
C VAL A 206 8.13 -14.10 -19.14
N VAL A 207 8.90 -13.11 -19.61
CA VAL A 207 10.17 -12.71 -18.99
C VAL A 207 9.94 -11.41 -18.24
N MET A 208 10.31 -11.39 -16.96
CA MET A 208 10.33 -10.20 -16.14
C MET A 208 11.70 -9.54 -16.27
N GLU A 209 11.73 -8.28 -16.71
CA GLU A 209 12.95 -7.47 -16.77
C GLU A 209 12.98 -6.48 -15.61
N ASN A 210 14.03 -6.58 -14.80
CA ASN A 210 14.20 -5.75 -13.61
C ASN A 210 15.03 -4.50 -13.94
N SER A 211 14.44 -3.33 -13.73
CA SER A 211 15.07 -2.03 -14.01
C SER A 211 15.65 -1.34 -12.78
N GLY A 212 15.60 -1.94 -11.59
CA GLY A 212 16.18 -1.32 -10.38
C GLY A 212 15.83 -1.92 -9.02
N ASP A 213 15.06 -3.00 -8.97
CA ASP A 213 14.82 -3.74 -7.72
C ASP A 213 16.09 -4.48 -7.31
N ARG A 214 16.72 -4.04 -6.21
CA ARG A 214 17.97 -4.62 -5.72
C ARG A 214 17.81 -6.03 -5.15
N SER A 215 16.58 -6.46 -4.90
CA SER A 215 16.24 -7.75 -4.31
C SER A 215 16.00 -8.86 -5.34
N ALA A 216 15.90 -8.51 -6.62
CA ALA A 216 15.58 -9.43 -7.70
C ALA A 216 16.71 -9.51 -8.75
N PRO A 217 16.85 -10.64 -9.48
CA PRO A 217 17.78 -10.74 -10.60
C PRO A 217 17.42 -9.78 -11.74
N ALA A 218 18.36 -9.55 -12.67
CA ALA A 218 18.14 -8.66 -13.82
C ALA A 218 17.03 -9.14 -14.76
N LYS A 219 16.90 -10.46 -14.93
CA LYS A 219 15.81 -11.11 -15.65
C LYS A 219 15.44 -12.42 -14.95
N PHE A 220 14.17 -12.76 -14.96
CA PHE A 220 13.67 -14.06 -14.49
C PHE A 220 12.33 -14.40 -15.12
N SER A 221 11.96 -15.67 -15.05
CA SER A 221 10.64 -16.19 -15.40
C SER A 221 10.06 -16.97 -14.22
N PHE A 222 8.74 -17.02 -14.11
CA PHE A 222 8.10 -17.92 -13.14
C PHE A 222 8.44 -19.39 -13.43
N LEU A 223 8.76 -19.72 -14.68
CA LEU A 223 9.17 -21.07 -15.08
C LEU A 223 10.59 -21.43 -14.64
N ASP A 224 11.36 -20.48 -14.09
CA ASP A 224 12.67 -20.79 -13.49
C ASP A 224 12.51 -21.53 -12.15
N HIS A 225 11.30 -21.55 -11.59
CA HIS A 225 10.99 -22.15 -10.30
C HIS A 225 10.18 -23.45 -10.47
N PRO A 226 10.51 -24.55 -9.76
CA PRO A 226 9.77 -25.81 -9.88
C PRO A 226 8.27 -25.68 -9.63
N MET A 227 7.88 -24.88 -8.64
CA MET A 227 6.47 -24.57 -8.36
C MET A 227 5.82 -23.78 -9.50
N GLY A 228 6.55 -22.86 -10.13
CA GLY A 228 6.01 -22.10 -11.25
C GLY A 228 5.77 -22.97 -12.48
N VAL A 229 6.67 -23.93 -12.76
CA VAL A 229 6.47 -24.96 -13.80
C VAL A 229 5.24 -25.80 -13.48
N PHE A 230 5.20 -26.41 -12.29
CA PHE A 230 4.10 -27.27 -11.85
C PHE A 230 2.74 -26.58 -11.96
N VAL A 231 2.62 -25.35 -11.46
CA VAL A 231 1.33 -24.63 -11.48
C VAL A 231 0.98 -24.16 -12.89
N THR A 232 1.96 -23.79 -13.72
CA THR A 232 1.68 -23.44 -15.12
C THR A 232 1.15 -24.65 -15.89
N GLU A 233 1.73 -25.83 -15.69
CA GLU A 233 1.25 -27.08 -16.29
C GLU A 233 -0.16 -27.43 -15.81
N MET A 234 -0.43 -27.30 -14.49
CA MET A 234 -1.75 -27.57 -13.89
C MET A 234 -2.87 -26.71 -14.49
N PHE A 235 -2.58 -25.47 -14.89
CA PHE A 235 -3.56 -24.54 -15.45
C PHE A 235 -3.46 -24.41 -16.97
N GLN A 236 -2.68 -25.25 -17.66
CA GLN A 236 -2.41 -25.08 -19.08
C GLN A 236 -3.65 -25.30 -19.96
N GLY A 237 -3.98 -24.28 -20.77
CA GLY A 237 -4.96 -24.37 -21.85
C GLY A 237 -6.43 -24.20 -21.43
N PRO A 238 -7.33 -23.84 -22.38
CA PRO A 238 -8.70 -23.46 -22.07
C PRO A 238 -9.49 -24.56 -21.34
N THR A 239 -10.13 -24.20 -20.23
CA THR A 239 -11.03 -25.09 -19.47
C THR A 239 -12.29 -24.36 -19.04
N GLN A 240 -13.40 -25.10 -18.96
CA GLN A 240 -14.68 -24.61 -18.43
C GLN A 240 -14.99 -25.11 -17.01
N VAL A 241 -14.11 -25.94 -16.45
CA VAL A 241 -14.29 -26.56 -15.13
C VAL A 241 -13.04 -26.38 -14.28
N ILE A 242 -13.24 -26.33 -12.97
CA ILE A 242 -12.17 -26.38 -11.98
C ILE A 242 -12.02 -27.85 -11.58
N SER A 243 -10.82 -28.42 -11.73
CA SER A 243 -10.55 -29.77 -11.24
C SER A 243 -10.43 -29.78 -9.71
N GLU A 244 -10.67 -30.92 -9.07
CA GLU A 244 -10.47 -31.03 -7.63
C GLU A 244 -9.00 -30.79 -7.22
N GLU A 245 -8.06 -31.16 -8.08
CA GLU A 245 -6.63 -30.86 -7.91
C GLU A 245 -6.36 -29.35 -7.90
N GLN A 246 -6.88 -28.61 -8.88
CA GLN A 246 -6.76 -27.14 -8.94
C GLN A 246 -7.37 -26.48 -7.72
N LYS A 247 -8.56 -26.93 -7.30
CA LYS A 247 -9.26 -26.39 -6.15
C LYS A 247 -8.48 -26.63 -4.85
N THR A 248 -8.04 -27.87 -4.61
CA THR A 248 -7.28 -28.25 -3.42
C THR A 248 -5.99 -27.45 -3.33
N PHE A 249 -5.24 -27.39 -4.43
CA PHE A 249 -4.00 -26.66 -4.52
C PHE A 249 -4.18 -25.16 -4.22
N VAL A 250 -5.21 -24.54 -4.80
CA VAL A 250 -5.50 -23.11 -4.59
C VAL A 250 -5.92 -22.83 -3.14
N GLU A 251 -6.75 -23.68 -2.54
CA GLU A 251 -7.18 -23.50 -1.15
C GLU A 251 -6.00 -23.61 -0.17
N GLU A 252 -5.06 -24.53 -0.42
CA GLU A 252 -3.82 -24.66 0.34
C GLU A 252 -2.92 -23.43 0.17
N GLU A 253 -2.68 -22.99 -1.06
CA GLU A 253 -1.76 -21.89 -1.36
C GLU A 253 -2.32 -20.51 -0.96
N LEU A 254 -3.64 -20.37 -0.87
CA LEU A 254 -4.29 -19.18 -0.30
C LEU A 254 -4.48 -19.27 1.21
N GLY A 255 -4.08 -20.38 1.85
CA GLY A 255 -4.18 -20.60 3.30
C GLY A 255 -5.62 -20.58 3.81
N VAL A 256 -6.58 -21.00 2.99
CA VAL A 256 -8.03 -20.84 3.24
C VAL A 256 -8.48 -21.54 4.52
N HIS A 257 -7.87 -22.68 4.84
CA HIS A 257 -8.23 -23.53 5.98
C HIS A 257 -7.23 -23.47 7.14
N ASP A 258 -6.11 -22.78 6.94
CA ASP A 258 -4.99 -22.70 7.89
C ASP A 258 -4.85 -21.33 8.57
N CYS A 259 -5.55 -20.32 8.04
CA CYS A 259 -5.46 -18.98 8.55
C CYS A 259 -6.08 -18.85 9.95
N LEU A 260 -5.46 -18.00 10.78
CA LEU A 260 -6.07 -17.58 12.05
C LEU A 260 -7.41 -16.89 11.80
N SER A 261 -8.37 -17.10 12.71
CA SER A 261 -9.59 -16.31 12.72
C SER A 261 -9.27 -14.83 13.02
N GLY A 262 -10.18 -13.93 12.62
CA GLY A 262 -10.07 -12.50 12.90
C GLY A 262 -9.74 -12.18 14.37
N PRO A 263 -10.48 -12.74 15.36
CA PRO A 263 -10.19 -12.54 16.78
C PRO A 263 -8.83 -13.06 17.25
N GLU A 264 -8.40 -14.24 16.79
CA GLU A 264 -7.09 -14.81 17.14
C GLU A 264 -5.96 -13.96 16.59
N LEU A 265 -6.05 -13.55 15.32
CA LEU A 265 -5.06 -12.67 14.70
C LEU A 265 -5.03 -11.29 15.38
N ARG A 266 -6.19 -10.74 15.76
CA ARG A 266 -6.27 -9.49 16.54
C ARG A 266 -5.49 -9.60 17.85
N GLN A 267 -5.73 -10.66 18.60
CA GLN A 267 -5.06 -10.89 19.88
C GLN A 267 -3.54 -10.97 19.69
N LEU A 268 -3.10 -11.79 18.74
CA LEU A 268 -1.68 -11.96 18.46
C LEU A 268 -1.00 -10.66 18.02
N LEU A 269 -1.65 -9.87 17.16
CA LEU A 269 -1.12 -8.57 16.73
C LEU A 269 -0.95 -7.63 17.92
N LEU A 270 -1.92 -7.57 18.83
CA LEU A 270 -1.83 -6.73 20.03
C LEU A 270 -0.74 -7.22 21.00
N GLU A 271 -0.62 -8.54 21.19
CA GLU A 271 0.43 -9.12 22.02
C GLU A 271 1.83 -8.91 21.42
N SER A 272 1.97 -9.07 20.10
CA SER A 272 3.22 -8.80 19.38
C SER A 272 3.61 -7.32 19.50
N ASN A 273 2.66 -6.40 19.29
CA ASN A 273 2.88 -4.97 19.50
C ASN A 273 3.37 -4.69 20.93
N ASN A 274 2.68 -5.21 21.95
CA ASN A 274 3.05 -4.99 23.34
C ASN A 274 4.46 -5.49 23.66
N ARG A 275 4.83 -6.69 23.18
CA ARG A 275 6.19 -7.23 23.33
C ARG A 275 7.23 -6.37 22.64
N ALA A 276 6.95 -5.88 21.43
CA ALA A 276 7.87 -5.00 20.70
C ALA A 276 8.10 -3.68 21.45
N ILE A 277 7.03 -3.06 21.95
CA ILE A 277 7.10 -1.82 22.73
C ILE A 277 7.88 -2.05 24.03
N GLN A 278 7.65 -3.15 24.73
CA GLN A 278 8.43 -3.49 25.92
C GLN A 278 9.93 -3.66 25.59
N ALA A 279 10.27 -4.41 24.55
CA ALA A 279 11.66 -4.61 24.14
C ALA A 279 12.36 -3.29 23.76
N TYR A 280 11.65 -2.37 23.08
CA TYR A 280 12.17 -1.04 22.79
C TYR A 280 12.44 -0.22 24.05
N GLN A 281 11.54 -0.27 25.03
CA GLN A 281 11.70 0.42 26.30
C GLN A 281 12.87 -0.15 27.11
N GLU A 282 12.99 -1.47 27.18
CA GLU A 282 14.10 -2.17 27.84
C GLU A 282 15.44 -1.83 27.18
N PHE A 283 15.52 -1.84 25.84
CA PHE A 283 16.72 -1.43 25.11
C PHE A 283 17.18 -0.03 25.50
N LEU A 284 16.26 0.96 25.54
CA LEU A 284 16.60 2.33 25.94
C LEU A 284 17.04 2.43 27.41
N GLN A 285 16.51 1.58 28.30
CA GLN A 285 16.90 1.53 29.71
C GLN A 285 18.32 1.00 29.92
N THR A 286 18.81 0.10 29.04
CA THR A 286 20.19 -0.41 29.15
C THR A 286 21.25 0.69 29.02
N GLY A 287 20.92 1.79 28.36
CA GLY A 287 21.87 2.85 28.02
C GLY A 287 22.93 2.43 26.99
N GLN A 288 22.90 1.19 26.47
CA GLN A 288 23.85 0.66 25.50
C GLN A 288 23.36 0.87 24.06
N GLY A 289 24.21 0.58 23.06
CA GLY A 289 23.90 0.73 21.63
C GLY A 289 24.33 2.07 21.03
N LYS A 290 24.31 2.16 19.69
CA LYS A 290 24.71 3.38 18.98
C LYS A 290 23.65 4.47 19.16
N VAL A 291 24.08 5.73 19.08
CA VAL A 291 23.17 6.90 19.16
C VAL A 291 22.05 6.81 18.13
N GLU A 292 22.35 6.44 16.88
CA GLU A 292 21.33 6.30 15.84
C GLU A 292 20.31 5.20 16.15
N ASP A 293 20.72 4.07 16.73
CA ASP A 293 19.82 2.97 17.08
C ASP A 293 18.83 3.40 18.18
N LYS A 294 19.32 4.17 19.17
CA LYS A 294 18.49 4.76 20.24
C LYS A 294 17.48 5.76 19.69
N ILE A 295 17.93 6.65 18.79
CA ILE A 295 17.05 7.63 18.15
C ILE A 295 16.03 6.92 17.27
N ALA A 296 16.41 5.92 16.48
CA ALA A 296 15.48 5.13 15.69
C ALA A 296 14.44 4.42 16.58
N THR A 297 14.85 3.94 17.76
CA THR A 297 13.95 3.30 18.72
C THR A 297 12.98 4.30 19.37
N CYS A 298 13.45 5.50 19.74
CA CYS A 298 12.57 6.59 20.18
C CYS A 298 11.49 6.89 19.13
N ARG A 299 11.86 6.92 17.84
CA ARG A 299 10.90 7.16 16.75
C ARG A 299 9.83 6.07 16.66
N LYS A 300 10.19 4.80 16.86
CA LYS A 300 9.21 3.69 16.89
C LYS A 300 8.21 3.87 18.04
N LEU A 301 8.68 4.21 19.24
CA LEU A 301 7.84 4.45 20.41
C LEU A 301 6.94 5.68 20.23
N VAL A 302 7.48 6.78 19.71
CA VAL A 302 6.73 8.01 19.36
C VAL A 302 5.59 7.68 18.40
N ASN A 303 5.88 6.98 17.30
CA ASN A 303 4.86 6.60 16.32
C ASN A 303 3.76 5.72 16.94
N TYR A 304 4.14 4.78 17.81
CA TYR A 304 3.17 3.92 18.50
C TYR A 304 2.28 4.72 19.45
N PHE A 305 2.86 5.51 20.36
CA PHE A 305 2.11 6.26 21.36
C PHE A 305 1.29 7.41 20.75
N GLN A 306 1.73 7.96 19.62
CA GLN A 306 0.90 8.87 18.82
C GLN A 306 -0.37 8.16 18.32
N SER A 307 -0.23 6.93 17.83
CA SER A 307 -1.34 6.13 17.30
C SER A 307 -2.28 5.59 18.39
N SER A 308 -1.76 5.28 19.58
CA SER A 308 -2.55 4.81 20.73
C SER A 308 -3.20 5.95 21.53
N GLY A 309 -2.78 7.20 21.30
CA GLY A 309 -3.29 8.38 22.00
C GLY A 309 -2.65 8.63 23.37
N GLU A 310 -1.59 7.90 23.74
CA GLU A 310 -0.87 8.07 25.01
C GLU A 310 0.09 9.27 24.97
N LYS A 311 -0.50 10.46 25.08
CA LYS A 311 0.17 11.76 24.96
C LYS A 311 1.41 11.96 25.85
N ASP A 312 1.36 11.49 27.10
CA ASP A 312 2.48 11.67 28.04
C ASP A 312 3.69 10.82 27.65
N LYS A 313 3.45 9.57 27.22
CA LYS A 313 4.51 8.70 26.71
C LYS A 313 5.06 9.20 25.38
N LEU A 314 4.19 9.71 24.50
CA LEU A 314 4.61 10.38 23.27
C LEU A 314 5.62 11.49 23.58
N LEU A 315 5.28 12.41 24.48
CA LEU A 315 6.17 13.51 24.87
C LEU A 315 7.45 13.00 25.54
N GLN A 316 7.34 11.99 26.42
CA GLN A 316 8.48 11.36 27.08
C GLN A 316 9.52 10.88 26.07
N TYR A 317 9.13 10.11 25.04
CA TYR A 317 10.08 9.55 24.10
C TYR A 317 10.59 10.56 23.06
N ILE A 318 9.82 11.61 22.77
CA ILE A 318 10.36 12.75 22.00
C ILE A 318 11.51 13.40 22.78
N LEU A 319 11.28 13.78 24.04
CA LEU A 319 12.31 14.43 24.86
C LEU A 319 13.48 13.50 25.16
N LYS A 320 13.23 12.20 25.33
CA LYS A 320 14.27 11.18 25.49
C LYS A 320 15.26 11.16 24.32
N SER A 321 14.78 11.39 23.08
CA SER A 321 15.65 11.46 21.91
C SER A 321 16.69 12.58 22.02
N PHE A 322 16.37 13.66 22.72
CA PHE A 322 17.25 14.82 22.91
C PHE A 322 18.36 14.58 23.93
N GLU A 323 18.24 13.52 24.75
CA GLU A 323 19.36 13.06 25.58
C GLU A 323 20.46 12.38 24.73
N TYR A 324 20.12 11.91 23.53
CA TYR A 324 21.04 11.17 22.65
C TYR A 324 21.64 12.02 21.55
N ALA A 325 20.94 13.06 21.10
CA ALA A 325 21.43 14.02 20.11
C ALA A 325 20.75 15.38 20.27
N ILE A 326 21.28 16.41 19.60
CA ILE A 326 20.57 17.68 19.44
C ILE A 326 19.19 17.46 18.80
N PRO A 327 18.21 18.35 19.03
CA PRO A 327 16.88 18.20 18.45
C PRO A 327 16.94 18.01 16.92
N ARG A 328 16.22 17.01 16.41
CA ARG A 328 16.02 16.80 14.97
C ARG A 328 14.65 17.33 14.56
N ALA A 329 14.53 17.79 13.32
CA ALA A 329 13.28 18.42 12.87
C ALA A 329 12.09 17.44 12.88
N GLU A 330 12.28 16.13 12.66
CA GLU A 330 11.19 15.14 12.80
C GLU A 330 10.55 15.18 14.20
N TYR A 331 11.36 15.28 15.26
CA TYR A 331 10.88 15.37 16.65
C TYR A 331 10.32 16.75 16.98
N CYS A 332 10.94 17.83 16.46
CA CYS A 332 10.43 19.18 16.61
C CYS A 332 9.07 19.34 15.92
N CYS A 333 8.88 18.74 14.75
CA CYS A 333 7.60 18.68 14.05
C CYS A 333 6.54 17.95 14.88
N GLN A 334 6.91 16.83 15.51
CA GLN A 334 6.01 16.08 16.40
C GLN A 334 5.63 16.88 17.66
N LEU A 335 6.57 17.62 18.26
CA LEU A 335 6.25 18.56 19.36
C LEU A 335 5.34 19.68 18.89
N GLY A 336 5.61 20.27 17.72
CA GLY A 336 4.75 21.27 17.11
C GLY A 336 3.31 20.77 16.98
N TYR A 337 3.14 19.54 16.48
CA TYR A 337 1.83 18.90 16.32
C TYR A 337 1.15 18.62 17.66
N TYR A 338 1.91 18.13 18.65
CA TYR A 338 1.42 17.91 20.00
C TYR A 338 0.82 19.21 20.60
N PHE A 339 1.58 20.30 20.57
CA PHE A 339 1.17 21.57 21.15
C PHE A 339 0.06 22.26 20.36
N LEU A 340 0.11 22.19 19.03
CA LEU A 340 -0.96 22.69 18.17
C LEU A 340 -2.30 22.02 18.50
N ASN A 341 -2.33 20.69 18.66
CA ASN A 341 -3.55 19.96 19.05
C ASN A 341 -4.02 20.27 20.47
N ALA A 342 -3.10 20.66 21.36
CA ALA A 342 -3.42 21.17 22.67
C ALA A 342 -3.88 22.66 22.65
N LYS A 343 -3.98 23.28 21.47
CA LYS A 343 -4.26 24.72 21.26
C LYS A 343 -3.23 25.64 21.93
N GLN A 344 -2.04 25.11 22.19
CA GLN A 344 -0.88 25.83 22.72
C GLN A 344 -0.07 26.36 21.55
N TYR A 345 -0.64 27.34 20.84
CA TYR A 345 -0.15 27.78 19.53
C TYR A 345 1.24 28.43 19.59
N GLU A 346 1.59 29.10 20.70
CA GLU A 346 2.92 29.70 20.88
C GLU A 346 4.01 28.62 20.96
N GLN A 347 3.79 27.59 21.77
CA GLN A 347 4.68 26.42 21.87
C GLN A 347 4.73 25.68 20.54
N GLY A 348 3.57 25.48 19.89
CA GLY A 348 3.50 24.86 18.56
C GLY A 348 4.36 25.61 17.54
N ALA A 349 4.19 26.93 17.45
CA ALA A 349 4.97 27.79 16.56
C ALA A 349 6.47 27.74 16.88
N PHE A 350 6.86 27.74 18.16
CA PHE A 350 8.26 27.61 18.56
C PHE A 350 8.90 26.35 17.99
N TRP A 351 8.27 25.19 18.21
CA TRP A 351 8.84 23.91 17.78
C TRP A 351 8.83 23.73 16.26
N TYR A 352 7.77 24.13 15.58
CA TYR A 352 7.77 24.10 14.12
C TYR A 352 8.82 25.04 13.52
N LYS A 353 8.97 26.25 14.07
CA LYS A 353 10.00 27.20 13.62
C LYS A 353 11.39 26.62 13.83
N LEU A 354 11.66 26.03 14.99
CA LEU A 354 12.93 25.35 15.24
C LEU A 354 13.16 24.22 14.23
N ALA A 355 12.14 23.41 13.91
CA ALA A 355 12.24 22.37 12.89
C ALA A 355 12.68 22.93 11.52
N THR A 356 12.16 24.09 11.10
CA THR A 356 12.57 24.73 9.83
C THR A 356 14.02 25.22 9.81
N GLN A 357 14.67 25.32 10.97
CA GLN A 357 16.05 25.84 11.10
C GLN A 357 17.10 24.72 11.25
N LEU A 358 16.69 23.48 11.52
CA LEU A 358 17.58 22.38 11.93
C LEU A 358 17.98 21.42 10.79
N GLU A 359 17.34 21.46 9.62
CA GLU A 359 17.57 20.48 8.54
C GLU A 359 18.33 21.08 7.33
N GLU A 360 19.37 20.37 6.86
CA GLU A 360 19.88 20.46 5.47
C GLU A 360 18.92 19.75 4.49
N PRO A 361 19.05 19.95 3.15
CA PRO A 361 17.91 20.22 2.25
C PRO A 361 16.63 19.46 2.61
N ILE A 362 15.73 20.19 3.26
CA ILE A 362 14.39 19.75 3.62
C ILE A 362 13.67 19.31 2.33
N SER A 363 13.11 18.10 2.33
CA SER A 363 12.25 17.68 1.21
C SER A 363 11.09 18.66 1.05
N SER A 364 10.65 18.91 -0.19
CA SER A 364 9.50 19.81 -0.43
C SER A 364 8.27 19.42 0.40
N SER A 365 8.06 18.12 0.63
CA SER A 365 6.99 17.60 1.49
C SER A 365 7.12 18.06 2.95
N MET A 366 8.32 18.01 3.52
CA MET A 366 8.56 18.44 4.90
C MET A 366 8.50 19.97 5.02
N THR A 367 9.00 20.71 4.02
CA THR A 367 8.83 22.17 3.94
C THR A 367 7.35 22.54 3.94
N TYR A 368 6.54 21.86 3.12
CA TYR A 368 5.10 22.06 3.06
C TYR A 368 4.45 21.80 4.44
N ILE A 369 4.71 20.65 5.07
CA ILE A 369 4.10 20.28 6.36
C ILE A 369 4.43 21.33 7.43
N LEU A 370 5.71 21.65 7.62
CA LEU A 370 6.14 22.58 8.67
C LEU A 370 5.52 23.97 8.49
N ASN A 371 5.52 24.49 7.26
CA ASN A 371 5.07 25.84 6.99
C ASN A 371 3.54 25.98 6.98
N ILE A 372 2.80 24.94 6.58
CA ILE A 372 1.34 24.95 6.75
C ILE A 372 0.95 24.97 8.22
N GLN A 373 1.64 24.20 9.07
CA GLN A 373 1.33 24.22 10.50
C GLN A 373 1.77 25.52 11.17
N LEU A 374 2.87 26.14 10.74
CA LEU A 374 3.24 27.50 11.17
C LEU A 374 2.21 28.54 10.76
N CYS A 375 1.70 28.46 9.52
CA CYS A 375 0.60 29.31 9.06
C CYS A 375 -0.59 29.23 10.02
N VAL A 376 -1.02 28.02 10.37
CA VAL A 376 -2.13 27.80 11.32
C VAL A 376 -1.80 28.36 12.70
N CYS A 377 -0.61 28.09 13.25
CA CYS A 377 -0.22 28.62 14.56
C CYS A 377 -0.23 30.17 14.57
N TYR A 378 0.33 30.82 13.56
CA TYR A 378 0.40 32.28 13.51
C TYR A 378 -0.95 32.95 13.28
N ASP A 379 -1.83 32.36 12.46
CA ASP A 379 -3.21 32.84 12.31
C ASP A 379 -3.94 32.79 13.67
N ARG A 380 -3.83 31.67 14.40
CA ARG A 380 -4.45 31.50 15.72
C ARG A 380 -3.86 32.42 16.80
N LEU A 381 -2.62 32.88 16.61
CA LEU A 381 -1.96 33.86 17.46
C LEU A 381 -2.27 35.32 17.07
N GLY A 382 -3.10 35.56 16.05
CA GLY A 382 -3.42 36.90 15.58
C GLY A 382 -2.25 37.58 14.84
N LYS A 383 -1.41 36.81 14.15
CA LYS A 383 -0.25 37.28 13.38
C LYS A 383 -0.43 36.94 11.89
N PRO A 384 -1.41 37.55 11.19
CA PRO A 384 -1.79 37.14 9.84
C PRO A 384 -0.69 37.37 8.80
N GLU A 385 0.18 38.35 8.99
CA GLU A 385 1.32 38.60 8.10
C GLU A 385 2.31 37.43 8.11
N LEU A 386 2.64 36.92 9.31
CA LEU A 386 3.48 35.73 9.47
C LEU A 386 2.78 34.47 8.94
N ALA A 387 1.47 34.36 9.19
CA ALA A 387 0.70 33.24 8.65
C ALA A 387 0.75 33.21 7.12
N TYR A 388 0.62 34.38 6.48
CA TYR A 388 0.70 34.54 5.03
C TYR A 388 2.08 34.21 4.48
N GLU A 389 3.15 34.70 5.14
CA GLU A 389 4.53 34.39 4.77
C GLU A 389 4.77 32.86 4.74
N HIS A 390 4.40 32.16 5.81
CA HIS A 390 4.57 30.72 5.88
C HIS A 390 3.66 29.97 4.88
N ASN A 391 2.45 30.46 4.62
CA ASN A 391 1.61 29.87 3.58
C ASN A 391 2.26 29.99 2.18
N GLU A 392 2.92 31.11 1.87
CA GLU A 392 3.63 31.28 0.60
C GLU A 392 4.87 30.38 0.50
N ILE A 393 5.59 30.13 1.60
CA ILE A 393 6.67 29.13 1.63
C ILE A 393 6.11 27.73 1.32
N ALA A 394 4.99 27.35 1.96
CA ALA A 394 4.34 26.07 1.68
C ALA A 394 3.84 25.99 0.23
N ARG A 395 3.38 27.10 -0.35
CA ARG A 395 2.96 27.19 -1.75
C ARG A 395 4.11 26.99 -2.72
N ASN A 396 5.29 27.50 -2.42
CA ASN A 396 6.47 27.26 -3.26
C ASN A 396 6.86 25.77 -3.25
N ALA A 397 6.65 25.09 -2.12
CA ALA A 397 6.92 23.67 -1.99
C ALA A 397 5.82 22.77 -2.62
N CYS A 398 4.55 23.15 -2.50
CA CYS A 398 3.41 22.43 -3.06
C CYS A 398 2.35 23.41 -3.62
N PRO A 399 2.51 23.92 -4.85
CA PRO A 399 1.67 25.00 -5.38
C PRO A 399 0.19 24.65 -5.58
N GLY A 400 -0.10 23.37 -5.83
CA GLY A 400 -1.45 22.89 -6.15
C GLY A 400 -2.24 22.37 -4.94
N ASP A 401 -1.69 22.45 -3.72
CA ASP A 401 -2.37 21.92 -2.54
C ASP A 401 -3.62 22.73 -2.17
N SER A 402 -4.72 22.02 -1.91
CA SER A 402 -6.02 22.65 -1.62
C SER A 402 -6.02 23.49 -0.33
N GLN A 403 -5.27 23.10 0.71
CA GLN A 403 -5.18 23.83 1.97
C GLN A 403 -4.37 25.11 1.78
N VAL A 404 -3.26 25.04 1.04
CA VAL A 404 -2.44 26.21 0.68
C VAL A 404 -3.27 27.26 -0.07
N LEU A 405 -4.03 26.82 -1.07
CA LEU A 405 -4.86 27.71 -1.89
C LEU A 405 -6.03 28.30 -1.09
N HIS A 406 -6.60 27.52 -0.17
CA HIS A 406 -7.63 27.99 0.74
C HIS A 406 -7.11 29.06 1.71
N ASN A 407 -6.03 28.74 2.42
CA ASN A 407 -5.37 29.63 3.39
C ASN A 407 -4.95 30.95 2.72
N LYS A 408 -4.40 30.87 1.49
CA LYS A 408 -4.03 32.05 0.71
C LYS A 408 -5.19 33.00 0.53
N LYS A 409 -6.32 32.52 -0.03
CA LYS A 409 -7.51 33.37 -0.28
C LYS A 409 -8.04 34.00 1.00
N TYR A 410 -8.02 33.25 2.10
CA TYR A 410 -8.44 33.72 3.40
C TYR A 410 -7.51 34.83 3.94
N LEU A 411 -6.20 34.63 3.90
CA LEU A 411 -5.21 35.57 4.40
C LEU A 411 -5.08 36.82 3.52
N GLU A 412 -5.18 36.69 2.19
CA GLU A 412 -5.24 37.83 1.25
C GLU A 412 -6.43 38.73 1.54
N ARG A 413 -7.62 38.14 1.79
CA ARG A 413 -8.81 38.88 2.20
C ARG A 413 -8.61 39.58 3.54
N MET A 414 -7.98 38.91 4.50
CA MET A 414 -7.76 39.47 5.83
C MET A 414 -6.75 40.63 5.83
N LEU A 415 -5.69 40.51 5.02
CA LEU A 415 -4.60 41.48 4.90
C LEU A 415 -4.88 42.59 3.87
N GLY A 416 -5.93 42.48 3.06
CA GLY A 416 -6.23 43.42 1.98
C GLY A 416 -5.24 43.34 0.81
N ILE A 417 -4.57 42.20 0.61
CA ILE A 417 -3.61 41.98 -0.47
C ILE A 417 -4.38 41.45 -1.70
N GLY A 418 -4.67 42.33 -2.67
CA GLY A 418 -5.14 42.01 -4.05
C GLY A 418 -6.35 41.05 -4.19
N SER A 419 -7.51 41.43 -4.72
CA SER A 419 -7.76 42.32 -5.86
C SER A 419 -8.99 43.20 -5.63
N PRO A 420 -9.01 44.45 -6.16
CA PRO A 420 -10.22 45.23 -6.26
C PRO A 420 -11.25 44.46 -7.10
N GLU A 421 -12.48 44.34 -6.61
CA GLU A 421 -13.60 43.85 -7.38
C GLU A 421 -13.62 44.59 -8.73
N LYS A 422 -13.56 43.85 -9.84
CA LYS A 422 -13.93 44.37 -11.14
C LYS A 422 -15.38 44.84 -11.01
N LYS A 423 -15.58 46.15 -10.82
CA LYS A 423 -16.88 46.78 -11.08
C LYS A 423 -17.16 46.52 -12.55
N GLU A 424 -18.12 45.64 -12.82
CA GLU A 424 -18.72 45.52 -14.15
C GLU A 424 -19.20 46.92 -14.55
N ILE A 425 -18.53 47.49 -15.53
CA ILE A 425 -19.06 48.64 -16.25
C ILE A 425 -20.19 48.07 -17.10
N VAL A 426 -21.41 48.26 -16.61
CA VAL A 426 -22.63 48.10 -17.39
C VAL A 426 -22.53 49.09 -18.55
N HIS A 427 -22.22 48.60 -19.74
CA HIS A 427 -22.43 49.37 -20.95
C HIS A 427 -23.91 49.32 -21.32
N GLU A 428 -24.66 50.33 -20.88
CA GLU A 428 -25.83 50.77 -21.61
C GLU A 428 -25.38 51.40 -22.93
N LYS A 429 -25.64 50.70 -24.04
CA LYS A 429 -26.50 51.16 -25.14
C LYS A 429 -26.52 50.19 -26.31
#